data_AF-A0A2V5WFZ3-F1
#
_entry.id   AF-A0A2V5WFZ3-F1
#
_cell.length_a   1.000
_cell.length_b   1.000
_cell.length_c   1.000
_cell.angle_alpha   90.00
_cell.angle_beta   90.00
_cell.angle_gamma   90.00
#
_symmetry.space_group_name_H-M   'P 1'
#
loop_
_entity.id
_entity.type
_entity.pdbx_description
1 polymer ?
#
loop_
_entity_poly.entity_id
_entity_poly.type
_entity_poly.pdbx_seq_one_letter_code
_entity_poly.pdbx_strand_id
1 'polypeptide(L)'
;MKIVVIGGTGLIGSKVVNILRKGDHEVVAASPKSGVNTITGEGLAEALAGAQVVVDVANSPSFEDKPALEFFETSGRNLLASEKTAGVTHHVAL
;
A
#
# COMPACT_ATOMS: atom_id res chain seq x y z
N MET A 1 -13.31 4.67 8.87
CA MET A 1 -12.16 5.44 8.34
C MET A 1 -11.82 4.90 6.96
N LYS A 2 -11.21 5.71 6.09
CA LYS A 2 -10.66 5.27 4.80
C LYS A 2 -9.24 4.74 5.00
N ILE A 3 -9.05 3.48 4.67
CA ILE A 3 -7.80 2.75 4.79
C ILE A 3 -7.41 2.21 3.41
N VAL A 4 -6.17 2.48 3.00
CA VAL A 4 -5.60 1.91 1.77
C VAL A 4 -4.68 0.77 2.15
N VAL A 5 -4.89 -0.40 1.56
CA VAL A 5 -4.04 -1.58 1.78
C VAL A 5 -3.20 -1.79 0.53
N ILE A 6 -1.91 -1.48 0.61
CA ILE A 6 -0.93 -1.74 -0.44
C ILE A 6 -0.59 -3.23 -0.45
N GLY A 7 -0.54 -3.84 -1.64
CA GLY A 7 -0.52 -5.31 -1.74
C GLY A 7 -1.88 -5.94 -1.41
N GLY A 8 -2.97 -5.17 -1.45
CA GLY A 8 -4.30 -5.56 -0.99
C GLY A 8 -4.94 -6.75 -1.71
N THR A 9 -4.43 -7.13 -2.89
CA THR A 9 -4.87 -8.33 -3.63
C THR A 9 -3.99 -9.56 -3.38
N GLY A 10 -2.92 -9.41 -2.59
CA GLY A 10 -1.99 -10.48 -2.24
C GLY A 10 -2.52 -11.38 -1.12
N LEU A 11 -1.71 -12.37 -0.73
CA LEU A 11 -2.09 -13.35 0.29
C LEU A 11 -2.44 -12.69 1.64
N ILE A 12 -1.55 -11.83 2.14
CA ILE A 12 -1.76 -11.11 3.41
C ILE A 12 -2.77 -9.98 3.21
N GLY A 13 -2.59 -9.16 2.17
CA GLY A 13 -3.45 -8.01 1.91
C GLY A 13 -4.94 -8.35 1.77
N SER A 14 -5.28 -9.44 1.07
CA SER A 14 -6.69 -9.85 0.93
C SER A 14 -7.34 -10.22 2.26
N LYS A 15 -6.59 -10.82 3.19
CA LYS A 15 -7.08 -11.12 4.55
C LYS A 15 -7.26 -9.83 5.35
N VAL A 16 -6.29 -8.93 5.31
CA VAL A 16 -6.36 -7.61 5.97
C VAL A 16 -7.56 -6.81 5.47
N VAL A 17 -7.75 -6.72 4.15
CA VAL A 17 -8.89 -6.03 3.53
C VAL A 17 -10.21 -6.58 4.05
N ASN A 18 -10.36 -7.92 4.10
CA ASN A 18 -11.57 -8.56 4.59
C ASN A 18 -11.83 -8.28 6.09
N ILE A 19 -10.78 -8.26 6.91
CA ILE A 19 -10.89 -7.94 8.34
C ILE A 19 -11.32 -6.48 8.53
N LEU A 20 -10.65 -5.54 7.86
CA LEU A 20 -10.94 -4.11 8.00
C LEU A 20 -12.35 -3.76 7.50
N ARG A 21 -12.80 -4.37 6.40
CA ARG A 21 -14.17 -4.17 5.90
C ARG A 21 -15.24 -4.68 6.88
N LYS A 22 -14.97 -5.78 7.60
CA LYS A 22 -15.85 -6.28 8.66
C LYS A 22 -15.90 -5.37 9.89
N GLY A 23 -14.91 -4.49 10.05
CA GLY A 23 -14.88 -3.45 11.09
C GLY A 23 -15.47 -2.11 10.63
N ASP A 24 -16.33 -2.12 9.59
CA ASP A 24 -17.01 -0.93 9.05
C ASP A 24 -16.05 0.19 8.61
N HIS A 25 -14.88 -0.18 8.07
CA HIS A 25 -13.96 0.75 7.42
C HIS A 25 -14.21 0.83 5.91
N GLU A 26 -13.97 2.00 5.33
CA GLU A 26 -13.86 2.16 3.89
C GLU A 26 -12.47 1.65 3.49
N VAL A 27 -12.40 0.58 2.69
CA VAL A 27 -11.13 -0.09 2.39
C VAL A 27 -10.88 -0.16 0.90
N VAL A 28 -9.79 0.47 0.47
CA VAL A 28 -9.25 0.39 -0.89
C VAL A 28 -8.13 -0.65 -0.91
N ALA A 29 -8.31 -1.69 -1.71
CA ALA A 29 -7.26 -2.67 -1.97
C ALA A 29 -6.42 -2.18 -3.17
N ALA A 30 -5.19 -1.74 -2.90
CA ALA A 30 -4.28 -1.21 -3.91
C ALA A 30 -3.19 -2.24 -4.27
N SER A 31 -2.98 -2.44 -5.57
CA SER A 31 -2.01 -3.38 -6.13
C SER A 31 -1.79 -3.08 -7.62
N PRO A 32 -0.79 -3.69 -8.28
CA PRO A 32 -0.64 -3.58 -9.73
C PRO A 32 -1.90 -4.02 -10.50
N LYS A 33 -2.64 -5.02 -9.98
CA LYS A 33 -3.90 -5.49 -10.56
C LYS A 33 -5.03 -4.45 -10.51
N SER A 34 -4.93 -3.47 -9.60
CA SER A 34 -5.88 -2.37 -9.48
C SER A 34 -5.33 -1.06 -10.05
N GLY A 35 -4.24 -1.11 -10.84
CA GLY A 35 -3.61 0.07 -11.45
C GLY A 35 -2.74 0.89 -10.49
N VAL A 36 -2.31 0.32 -9.36
CA VAL A 36 -1.43 1.02 -8.40
C VAL A 36 -0.07 0.33 -8.33
N ASN A 37 0.99 1.07 -8.59
CA ASN A 37 2.35 0.55 -8.59
C ASN A 37 3.26 1.40 -7.69
N THR A 38 3.75 0.81 -6.61
CA THR A 38 4.61 1.51 -5.65
C THR A 38 6.02 1.73 -6.16
N ILE A 39 6.50 0.96 -7.15
CA ILE A 39 7.83 1.12 -7.74
C ILE A 39 7.86 2.29 -8.72
N THR A 40 6.81 2.46 -9.52
CA THR A 40 6.72 3.57 -10.48
C THR A 40 6.02 4.81 -9.91
N GLY A 41 5.24 4.64 -8.85
CA GLY A 41 4.37 5.67 -8.27
C GLY A 41 3.01 5.80 -8.97
N GLU A 42 2.76 5.04 -10.02
CA GLU A 42 1.51 5.08 -10.78
C GLU A 42 0.30 4.76 -9.89
N GLY A 43 -0.75 5.58 -9.99
CA GLY A 43 -2.02 5.38 -9.28
C GLY A 43 -1.99 5.66 -7.78
N LEU A 44 -0.84 6.02 -7.19
CA LEU A 44 -0.74 6.26 -5.74
C LEU A 44 -1.54 7.49 -5.31
N ALA A 45 -1.50 8.59 -6.05
CA ALA A 45 -2.18 9.82 -5.68
C ALA A 45 -3.70 9.62 -5.62
N GLU A 46 -4.26 8.94 -6.62
CA GLU A 46 -5.69 8.65 -6.72
C GLU A 46 -6.12 7.63 -5.65
N ALA A 47 -5.32 6.59 -5.42
CA ALA A 47 -5.63 5.58 -4.41
C ALA A 47 -5.62 6.15 -2.99
N LEU A 48 -4.67 7.04 -2.69
CA LEU A 48 -4.47 7.64 -1.37
C LEU A 48 -5.38 8.84 -1.08
N ALA A 49 -6.13 9.34 -2.06
CA ALA A 49 -6.99 10.51 -1.90
C ALA A 49 -7.97 10.34 -0.72
N GLY A 50 -7.83 11.17 0.32
CA GLY A 50 -8.68 11.12 1.51
C GLY A 50 -8.44 9.94 2.45
N ALA A 51 -7.39 9.14 2.23
CA ALA A 51 -7.01 8.06 3.14
C ALA A 51 -6.47 8.63 4.45
N GLN A 52 -6.89 8.07 5.58
CA GLN A 52 -6.32 8.42 6.89
C GLN A 52 -5.15 7.49 7.26
N VAL A 53 -5.21 6.24 6.81
CA VAL A 53 -4.25 5.17 7.15
C VAL A 53 -3.84 4.41 5.89
N VAL A 54 -2.55 4.09 5.81
CA VAL A 54 -2.02 3.09 4.88
C VAL A 54 -1.53 1.88 5.66
N VAL A 55 -1.93 0.69 5.18
CA VAL A 55 -1.35 -0.59 5.60
C VAL A 55 -0.52 -1.11 4.43
N ASP A 56 0.80 -1.10 4.59
CA ASP A 56 1.74 -1.60 3.61
C ASP A 56 2.09 -3.07 3.88
N VAL A 57 1.58 -3.93 3.01
CA VAL A 57 1.93 -5.35 2.96
C VAL A 57 2.44 -5.72 1.56
N ALA A 58 3.07 -4.76 0.87
CA ALA A 58 3.82 -5.02 -0.35
C ALA A 58 4.93 -6.05 -0.07
N ASN A 59 5.23 -6.89 -1.07
CA ASN A 59 6.34 -7.82 -0.97
C ASN A 59 7.15 -7.80 -2.25
N SER A 60 8.48 -7.91 -2.09
CA SER A 60 9.39 -8.04 -3.22
C SER A 60 9.09 -9.31 -4.00
N PRO A 61 9.15 -9.28 -5.35
CA PRO A 61 9.07 -10.48 -6.17
C PRO A 61 10.33 -11.36 -6.07
N SER A 62 11.42 -10.84 -5.51
CA SER A 62 12.68 -11.55 -5.29
C SER A 62 13.03 -11.58 -3.79
N PHE A 63 13.61 -12.71 -3.36
CA PHE A 63 14.15 -12.88 -2.01
C PHE A 63 15.67 -12.72 -1.95
N GLU A 64 16.31 -12.38 -3.07
CA GLU A 64 17.73 -12.05 -3.09
C GLU A 64 17.97 -10.69 -2.43
N ASP A 65 19.02 -10.59 -1.62
CA ASP A 65 19.30 -9.43 -0.77
C ASP A 65 19.21 -8.09 -1.51
N LYS A 66 19.96 -7.94 -2.60
CA LYS A 66 20.04 -6.66 -3.32
C LYS A 66 18.74 -6.31 -4.05
N PRO A 67 18.14 -7.20 -4.88
CA PRO A 67 16.84 -6.91 -5.50
C PRO A 67 15.72 -6.65 -4.49
N ALA A 68 15.69 -7.37 -3.36
CA ALA A 68 14.71 -7.15 -2.31
C ALA A 68 14.88 -5.77 -1.66
N LEU A 69 16.12 -5.40 -1.31
CA LEU A 69 16.41 -4.09 -0.74
C LEU A 69 16.01 -2.95 -1.70
N GLU A 70 16.38 -3.04 -2.97
CA GLU A 70 16.03 -2.04 -3.99
C GLU A 70 14.50 -1.89 -4.15
N PHE A 71 13.75 -3.00 -4.09
CA PHE A 71 12.29 -2.97 -4.10
C PHE A 71 11.74 -2.19 -2.91
N PHE A 72 12.13 -2.53 -1.68
CA PHE A 72 11.57 -1.91 -0.47
C PHE A 72 11.97 -0.44 -0.35
N GLU A 73 13.22 -0.08 -0.69
CA GLU A 73 13.65 1.31 -0.69
C GLU A 73 12.88 2.16 -1.71
N THR A 74 12.71 1.66 -2.93
CA THR A 74 12.03 2.40 -4.00
C THR A 74 10.53 2.51 -3.71
N SER A 75 9.90 1.38 -3.37
CA SER A 75 8.48 1.29 -3.03
C SER A 75 8.14 2.21 -1.84
N GLY A 76 8.91 2.10 -0.76
CA GLY A 76 8.68 2.87 0.47
C GLY A 76 8.87 4.38 0.25
N ARG A 77 9.90 4.81 -0.50
CA ARG A 77 10.12 6.24 -0.80
C ARG A 77 8.96 6.85 -1.58
N ASN A 78 8.50 6.17 -2.62
CA ASN A 78 7.37 6.64 -3.43
C ASN A 78 6.09 6.70 -2.60
N LEU A 79 5.78 5.62 -1.87
CA LEU A 79 4.59 5.50 -1.06
C LEU A 79 4.53 6.60 0.02
N LEU A 80 5.59 6.76 0.82
CA LEU A 80 5.65 7.77 1.88
C LEU A 80 5.58 9.21 1.33
N ALA A 81 6.15 9.46 0.16
CA ALA A 81 6.04 10.77 -0.49
C ALA A 81 4.60 11.08 -0.93
N SER A 82 3.91 10.10 -1.51
CA SER A 82 2.50 10.23 -1.89
C SER A 82 1.59 10.34 -0.66
N GLU A 83 1.84 9.57 0.39
CA GLU A 83 1.13 9.64 1.67
C GLU A 83 1.20 11.02 2.30
N LYS A 84 2.41 11.61 2.35
CA LYS A 84 2.62 12.96 2.86
C LYS A 84 1.81 13.99 2.08
N THR A 85 1.75 13.84 0.76
CA THR A 85 0.98 14.73 -0.12
C THR A 85 -0.53 14.57 0.09
N ALA A 86 -1.00 13.34 0.28
CA ALA A 86 -2.40 13.01 0.53
C ALA A 86 -2.86 13.34 1.97
N GLY A 87 -1.94 13.65 2.88
CA GLY A 87 -2.25 13.92 4.29
C GLY A 87 -2.54 12.67 5.11
N VAL A 88 -2.02 11.51 4.69
CA VAL A 88 -2.10 10.26 5.47
C VAL A 88 -1.37 10.46 6.79
N THR A 89 -2.00 10.05 7.88
CA THR A 89 -1.47 10.32 9.25
C THR A 89 -0.83 9.12 9.90
N HIS A 90 -1.12 7.91 9.40
CA HIS A 90 -0.60 6.66 9.95
C HIS A 90 -0.19 5.71 8.82
N HIS A 91 1.03 5.20 8.92
CA HIS A 91 1.58 4.17 8.06
C HIS A 91 1.93 2.95 8.91
N VAL A 92 1.42 1.78 8.54
CA VAL A 92 1.69 0.49 9.21
C VAL A 92 2.32 -0.44 8.20
N ALA A 93 3.57 -0.86 8.44
CA ALA A 93 4.31 -1.76 7.56
C ALA A 93 4.51 -3.15 8.18
N LEU A 94 4.61 -4.17 7.33
CA LEU A 94 4.96 -5.56 7.66
C LEU A 94 6.28 -5.97 7.00
#